data_AF-A0A949L5J3-F1
#
_entry.id   AF-A0A949L5J3-F1
#
_cell.length_a   1.000
_cell.length_b   1.000
_cell.length_c   1.000
_cell.angle_alpha   90.00
_cell.angle_beta   90.00
_cell.angle_gamma   90.00
#
_symmetry.space_group_name_H-M   'P 1'
#
loop_
_entity.id
_entity.type
_entity.pdbx_description
1 polymer ?
#
loop_
_entity_poly.entity_id
_entity_poly.type
_entity_poly.pdbx_seq_one_letter_code
_entity_poly.pdbx_strand_id
1 'polypeptide(L)'
;MAKGYVHLYTGNGKGKTTAAFGLAIRAAMAGKRVYIGQFVKDMKYSETKIQEIVKNIIIEQLGEGFFIFNSPEQKDIEACFRCLYF
;
A
#
# COMPACT_ATOMS: atom_id res chain seq x y z
N MET A 1 -10.99 -4.69 21.77
CA MET A 1 -10.37 -4.32 20.47
C MET A 1 -10.61 -2.85 20.22
N ALA A 2 -9.60 -2.10 19.79
CA ALA A 2 -9.79 -0.70 19.38
C ALA A 2 -10.56 -0.63 18.05
N LYS A 3 -11.37 0.41 17.86
CA LYS A 3 -12.15 0.62 16.63
C LYS A 3 -11.23 0.91 15.44
N GLY A 4 -11.38 0.16 14.35
CA GLY A 4 -10.71 0.42 13.07
C GLY A 4 -11.49 1.40 12.19
N TYR A 5 -10.79 2.12 11.31
CA TYR A 5 -11.37 3.05 10.35
C TYR A 5 -10.81 2.81 8.95
N VAL A 6 -11.61 3.15 7.93
CA VAL A 6 -11.22 3.04 6.51
C VAL A 6 -11.13 4.44 5.93
N HIS A 7 -10.02 4.73 5.26
CA HIS A 7 -9.80 5.98 4.54
C HIS A 7 -9.84 5.71 3.04
N LEU A 8 -10.69 6.45 2.31
CA LEU A 8 -10.77 6.38 0.85
C LEU A 8 -10.28 7.70 0.25
N TYR A 9 -9.12 7.66 -0.41
CA TYR A 9 -8.60 8.80 -1.17
C TYR A 9 -8.93 8.60 -2.67
N THR A 10 -9.87 9.38 -3.19
CA THR A 10 -10.36 9.28 -4.58
C THR A 10 -10.30 10.63 -5.33
N GLY A 11 -10.63 10.64 -6.62
CA GLY A 11 -10.61 11.81 -7.51
C GLY A 11 -9.35 11.91 -8.39
N ASN A 12 -9.37 12.81 -9.37
CA ASN A 12 -8.31 12.93 -10.39
C ASN A 12 -7.11 13.79 -9.95
N GLY A 13 -7.21 14.45 -8.79
CA GLY A 13 -6.12 15.27 -8.24
C GLY A 13 -4.88 14.46 -7.87
N LYS A 14 -3.71 15.12 -7.95
CA LYS A 14 -2.45 14.60 -7.41
C LYS A 14 -2.52 14.57 -5.88
N GLY A 15 -1.77 13.66 -5.25
CA GLY A 15 -1.59 13.63 -3.78
C GLY A 15 -2.27 12.48 -3.02
N LYS A 16 -3.09 11.65 -3.68
CA LYS A 16 -3.74 10.48 -3.03
C LYS A 16 -2.72 9.52 -2.39
N THR A 17 -1.72 9.12 -3.18
CA THR A 17 -0.63 8.25 -2.72
C THR A 17 0.17 8.92 -1.61
N THR A 18 0.48 10.21 -1.76
CA THR A 18 1.23 11.00 -0.75
C THR A 18 0.49 11.06 0.59
N ALA A 19 -0.84 11.25 0.57
CA ALA A 19 -1.65 11.25 1.79
C ALA A 19 -1.65 9.89 2.50
N ALA A 20 -1.76 8.79 1.73
CA ALA A 20 -1.69 7.44 2.27
C ALA A 20 -0.32 7.14 2.90
N PHE A 21 0.77 7.50 2.21
CA PHE A 21 2.14 7.35 2.75
C PHE A 21 2.38 8.21 3.99
N GLY A 22 1.89 9.46 4.01
CA GLY A 22 1.98 10.32 5.19
C GLY A 22 1.30 9.72 6.42
N LEU A 23 0.14 9.08 6.25
CA LEU A 23 -0.56 8.38 7.33
C LEU A 23 0.21 7.12 7.77
N ALA A 24 0.72 6.34 6.83
CA ALA A 24 1.55 5.17 7.09
C ALA A 24 2.78 5.52 7.94
N ILE A 25 3.53 6.57 7.55
CA ILE A 25 4.70 7.04 8.29
C ILE A 25 4.31 7.51 9.69
N ARG A 26 3.21 8.27 9.83
CA ARG A 26 2.72 8.71 11.13
C ARG A 26 2.40 7.54 12.05
N ALA A 27 1.74 6.51 11.53
CA ALA A 27 1.45 5.30 12.28
C ALA A 27 2.73 4.54 12.67
N ALA A 28 3.69 4.43 11.76
CA ALA A 28 4.97 3.80 12.01
C ALA A 28 5.78 4.54 13.09
N MET A 29 5.83 5.87 13.06
CA MET A 29 6.48 6.68 14.09
C MET A 29 5.78 6.59 15.46
N ALA A 30 4.51 6.19 15.50
CA ALA A 30 3.78 5.87 16.72
C ALA A 30 3.99 4.41 17.19
N GLY A 31 4.99 3.70 16.63
CA GLY A 31 5.34 2.32 17.00
C GLY A 31 4.39 1.25 16.44
N LYS A 32 3.50 1.59 15.50
CA LYS A 32 2.59 0.62 14.88
C LYS A 32 3.28 -0.13 13.74
N ARG A 33 2.88 -1.37 13.48
CA ARG A 33 3.27 -2.10 12.27
C ARG A 33 2.41 -1.62 11.10
N VAL A 34 3.04 -1.39 9.96
CA VAL A 34 2.38 -0.84 8.78
C VAL A 34 2.75 -1.68 7.56
N TYR A 35 1.73 -2.06 6.79
CA TYR A 35 1.88 -2.79 5.55
C TYR A 35 1.32 -1.96 4.39
N ILE A 36 2.04 -1.93 3.26
CA ILE A 36 1.66 -1.21 2.05
C ILE A 36 1.74 -2.18 0.86
N GLY A 37 0.59 -2.56 0.30
CA GLY A 37 0.50 -3.32 -0.95
C GLY A 37 0.26 -2.40 -2.15
N GLN A 38 1.13 -2.44 -3.16
CA GLN A 38 0.99 -1.67 -4.40
C GLN A 38 0.62 -2.59 -5.58
N PHE A 39 -0.57 -2.43 -6.14
CA PHE A 39 -1.11 -3.34 -7.18
C PHE A 39 -0.94 -2.85 -8.63
N VAL A 40 -0.65 -1.56 -8.84
CA VAL A 40 -0.65 -0.96 -10.19
C VAL A 40 0.76 -0.61 -10.69
N LYS A 41 1.68 -0.26 -9.81
CA LYS A 41 2.96 0.34 -10.19
C LYS A 41 4.10 -0.67 -10.07
N ASP A 42 4.72 -0.97 -11.20
CA ASP A 42 5.88 -1.87 -11.34
C ASP A 42 7.24 -1.15 -11.17
N MET A 43 7.21 0.15 -10.84
CA MET A 43 8.42 0.96 -10.63
C MET A 43 8.66 1.24 -9.15
N LYS A 44 9.88 0.94 -8.68
CA LYS A 44 10.41 1.40 -7.39
C LYS A 44 10.47 2.93 -7.37
N TYR A 45 9.53 3.56 -6.68
CA TYR A 45 9.61 4.99 -6.38
C TYR A 45 10.62 5.24 -5.26
N SER A 46 11.15 6.45 -5.16
CA SER A 46 12.01 6.86 -4.03
C SER A 46 11.35 6.59 -2.66
N GLU A 47 10.02 6.67 -2.60
CA GLU A 47 9.19 6.40 -1.42
C GLU A 47 9.31 4.95 -0.91
N THR A 48 9.60 3.96 -1.76
CA THR A 48 9.72 2.55 -1.32
C THR A 48 11.01 2.26 -0.57
N LYS A 49 12.00 3.16 -0.63
CA LYS A 49 13.23 3.07 0.20
C LYS A 49 12.97 3.33 1.67
N ILE A 50 11.79 3.84 2.03
CA ILE A 50 11.47 4.14 3.43
C ILE A 50 11.51 2.91 4.33
N GLN A 51 11.26 1.70 3.79
CA GLN A 51 11.42 0.45 4.53
C GLN A 51 12.85 0.19 5.00
N GLU A 52 13.86 0.78 4.32
CA GLU A 52 15.27 0.67 4.72
C GLU A 52 15.54 1.46 6.00
N ILE A 53 14.83 2.58 6.18
CA ILE A 53 14.97 3.52 7.31
C ILE A 53 14.02 3.14 8.45
N VAL A 54 12.76 2.81 8.12
CA VAL A 54 11.67 2.61 9.05
C VAL A 54 11.29 1.12 9.05
N LYS A 55 11.92 0.36 9.95
CA LYS A 55 11.86 -1.11 9.97
C LYS A 55 10.48 -1.72 10.22
N ASN A 56 9.53 -0.94 10.74
CA ASN A 56 8.14 -1.35 10.97
C ASN A 56 7.20 -1.02 9.80
N ILE A 57 7.73 -0.57 8.67
CA ILE A 57 7.00 -0.44 7.40
C ILE A 57 7.46 -1.55 6.47
N ILE A 58 6.49 -2.30 5.94
CA ILE A 58 6.71 -3.32 4.92
C ILE A 58 5.97 -2.90 3.66
N ILE A 59 6.67 -2.94 2.53
CA ILE A 59 6.13 -2.53 1.24
C ILE A 59 6.27 -3.70 0.26
N GLU A 60 5.14 -4.20 -0.22
CA GLU A 60 5.10 -5.20 -1.28
C GLU A 60 4.55 -4.59 -2.56
N GLN A 61 5.35 -4.71 -3.63
CA GLN A 61 4.92 -4.38 -4.97
C GLN A 61 4.39 -5.66 -5.61
N LEU A 62 3.08 -5.68 -5.82
CA LEU A 62 2.30 -6.84 -6.27
C LEU A 62 1.79 -6.66 -7.70
N GLY A 63 2.13 -5.54 -8.35
CA GLY A 63 1.59 -5.17 -9.64
C GLY A 63 2.47 -5.57 -10.81
N GLU A 64 2.00 -6.46 -11.68
CA GLU A 64 2.45 -6.59 -13.08
C GLU A 64 1.76 -5.56 -14.01
N GLY A 65 1.32 -4.40 -13.48
CA GLY A 65 0.50 -3.43 -14.23
C GLY A 65 -1.01 -3.72 -14.26
N PHE A 66 -1.51 -4.36 -13.22
CA PHE A 66 -2.84 -4.95 -13.14
C PHE A 66 -4.04 -3.97 -13.05
N PHE A 67 -5.12 -4.30 -13.78
CA PHE A 67 -6.51 -3.76 -13.73
C PHE A 67 -6.75 -2.26 -13.80
N ILE A 68 -5.96 -1.52 -14.58
CA ILE A 68 -6.38 -0.14 -14.91
C ILE A 68 -7.63 -0.16 -15.83
N PHE A 69 -7.79 -1.19 -16.67
CA PHE A 69 -8.85 -1.26 -17.68
C PHE A 69 -9.62 -2.59 -17.77
N ASN A 70 -9.23 -3.62 -17.00
CA ASN A 70 -9.83 -4.97 -17.06
C ASN A 70 -10.43 -5.38 -15.70
N SER A 71 -11.19 -6.49 -15.66
CA SER A 71 -11.61 -7.15 -14.41
C SER A 71 -10.51 -8.03 -13.84
N PRO A 72 -10.30 -8.09 -12.50
CA PRO A 72 -9.26 -8.88 -11.85
C PRO A 72 -9.28 -10.35 -12.26
N GLU A 73 -8.11 -10.93 -12.57
CA GLU A 73 -7.95 -12.36 -12.81
C GLU A 73 -7.68 -13.10 -11.48
N GLN A 74 -7.69 -14.44 -11.54
CA GLN A 74 -7.50 -15.29 -10.36
C GLN A 74 -6.18 -14.99 -9.62
N LYS A 75 -5.10 -14.74 -10.37
CA LYS A 75 -3.77 -14.43 -9.83
C LYS A 75 -3.75 -13.14 -9.00
N ASP A 76 -4.64 -12.21 -9.28
CA ASP A 76 -4.69 -10.89 -8.64
C ASP A 76 -5.44 -10.92 -7.33
N ILE A 77 -6.49 -11.73 -7.33
CA ILE A 77 -7.21 -12.11 -6.12
C ILE A 77 -6.24 -12.83 -5.17
N GLU A 78 -5.46 -13.80 -5.68
CA GLU A 78 -4.45 -14.51 -4.89
C GLU A 78 -3.34 -13.58 -4.34
N ALA A 79 -2.85 -12.65 -5.16
CA ALA A 79 -1.88 -11.65 -4.71
C ALA A 79 -2.45 -10.75 -3.61
N CYS A 80 -3.73 -10.37 -3.71
CA CYS A 80 -4.42 -9.62 -2.67
C CYS A 80 -4.55 -10.42 -1.37
N PHE A 81 -4.92 -11.71 -1.45
CA PHE A 81 -5.01 -12.58 -0.26
C PHE A 81 -3.67 -12.77 0.45
N ARG A 82 -2.55 -12.80 -0.29
CA ARG A 82 -1.21 -12.89 0.31
C ARG A 82 -0.92 -11.74 1.28
N CYS A 83 -1.47 -10.56 1.01
CA CYS A 83 -1.31 -9.38 1.87
C CYS A 83 -1.96 -9.53 3.25
N LEU A 84 -2.94 -10.41 3.41
CA LEU A 84 -3.73 -10.52 4.64
C LEU A 84 -3.02 -11.31 5.74
N TYR A 85 -1.91 -11.99 5.43
CA TYR A 85 -1.19 -12.86 6.36
C TYR A 85 0.06 -12.20 6.98
N PHE A 86 0.18 -10.88 6.89
CA PHE A 86 1.31 -10.08 7.41
C PHE A 86 1.07 -9.49 8.82
#